data_AF-A0A353YZ17-F1
#
_entry.id   AF-A0A353YZ17-F1
#
_cell.length_a   1.000
_cell.length_b   1.000
_cell.length_c   1.000
_cell.angle_alpha   90.00
_cell.angle_beta   90.00
_cell.angle_gamma   90.00
#
_symmetry.space_group_name_H-M   'P 1'
#
loop_
_entity.id
_entity.type
_entity.pdbx_description
1 polymer ?
#
loop_
_entity_poly.entity_id
_entity_poly.type
_entity_poly.pdbx_seq_one_letter_code
_entity_poly.pdbx_strand_id
1 'polypeptide(L)' 'MSVVSRNIKRLLLYKLSLYRFKELGFEKVYSYSIANATGVSATQVRKDFAEFGIKGNKRGGYS' A
#
# COMPACT_ATOMS: atom_id res chain seq x y z
N MET A 1 -18.75 -11.17 -9.04
CA MET A 1 -18.05 -9.90 -9.33
C MET A 1 -16.60 -10.04 -8.92
N SER A 2 -15.66 -9.90 -9.87
CA SER A 2 -14.23 -9.99 -9.57
C SER A 2 -13.81 -8.90 -8.59
N VAL A 3 -13.04 -9.28 -7.58
CA VAL A 3 -12.47 -8.46 -6.50
C VAL A 3 -11.87 -7.12 -6.98
N VAL A 4 -11.40 -7.09 -8.22
CA VAL A 4 -10.75 -5.94 -8.86
C VAL A 4 -11.63 -4.68 -8.92
N SER A 5 -12.97 -4.79 -9.02
CA SER A 5 -13.80 -3.61 -9.31
C SER A 5 -13.97 -2.63 -8.14
N ARG A 6 -13.85 -3.08 -6.88
CA ARG A 6 -14.28 -2.26 -5.73
C ARG A 6 -13.29 -1.16 -5.34
N ASN A 7 -12.00 -1.33 -5.63
CA ASN A 7 -10.94 -0.53 -5.00
C ASN A 7 -9.85 0.00 -5.95
N ILE A 8 -10.12 0.07 -7.26
CA ILE A 8 -9.16 0.52 -8.30
C ILE A 8 -8.51 1.86 -7.95
N LYS A 9 -9.30 2.82 -7.44
CA LYS A 9 -8.80 4.15 -7.04
C LYS A 9 -7.71 4.05 -5.96
N ARG A 10 -7.91 3.20 -4.94
CA ARG A 10 -6.91 3.01 -3.87
C ARG A 10 -5.68 2.30 -4.39
N LEU A 11 -5.84 1.31 -5.27
CA LEU A 11 -4.70 0.64 -5.90
C LEU A 11 -3.82 1.62 -6.69
N LEU A 12 -4.43 2.55 -7.43
CA LEU A 12 -3.72 3.60 -8.15
C LEU A 12 -2.97 4.55 -7.19
N LEU A 13 -3.63 4.99 -6.10
CA LEU A 13 -3.00 5.83 -5.08
C LEU A 13 -1.81 5.14 -4.42
N TYR A 14 -1.96 3.86 -4.06
CA TYR A 14 -0.85 3.06 -3.52
C TYR A 14 0.30 3.01 -4.51
N LYS A 15 0.04 2.65 -5.77
CA LYS A 15 1.07 2.58 -6.82
C LYS A 15 1.84 3.90 -6.94
N LEU A 16 1.14 5.03 -7.07
CA LEU A 16 1.78 6.35 -7.17
C LEU A 16 2.62 6.69 -5.94
N SER A 17 2.10 6.43 -4.72
CA SER A 17 2.84 6.68 -3.49
C SER A 17 4.11 5.82 -3.39
N LEU A 18 4.03 4.55 -3.77
CA LEU A 18 5.15 3.61 -3.74
C LEU A 18 6.25 4.00 -4.75
N TYR A 19 5.89 4.47 -5.95
CA TYR A 19 6.86 5.00 -6.90
C TYR A 19 7.61 6.20 -6.32
N ARG A 20 6.90 7.15 -5.69
CA ARG A 20 7.54 8.30 -5.04
C ARG A 20 8.47 7.88 -3.91
N PHE A 21 8.07 6.91 -3.10
CA PHE A 21 8.95 6.37 -2.05
C PHE A 21 10.21 5.73 -2.64
N LYS A 22 10.07 4.99 -3.75
CA LYS A 22 11.22 4.41 -4.45
C LYS A 22 12.17 5.49 -4.99
N GLU A 23 11.65 6.55 -5.59
CA GLU A 23 12.45 7.69 -6.09
C GLU A 23 13.20 8.42 -4.96
N LEU A 24 12.61 8.45 -3.77
CA LEU A 24 13.23 9.01 -2.56
C LEU A 24 14.23 8.05 -1.88
N GLY A 25 14.43 6.84 -2.40
CA GLY A 25 15.40 5.88 -1.87
C GLY A 25 14.89 5.00 -0.72
N PHE A 26 13.58 4.90 -0.51
CA PHE A 26 13.04 4.00 0.51
C PHE A 26 13.15 2.54 0.05
N GLU A 27 13.92 1.73 0.77
CA GLU A 27 14.00 0.27 0.56
C GLU A 27 12.84 -0.49 1.21
N LYS A 28 12.25 0.11 2.26
CA LYS A 28 11.13 -0.45 3.01
C LYS A 28 10.09 0.61 3.26
N VAL A 29 8.83 0.24 3.05
CA VAL A 29 7.68 1.13 3.26
C VAL A 29 6.73 0.51 4.25
N TYR A 30 6.14 1.35 5.09
CA TYR A 30 5.21 0.89 6.11
C TYR A 30 3.78 1.28 5.76
N SER A 31 2.83 0.48 6.22
CA SER A 31 1.39 0.76 6.07
C SER A 31 0.98 2.15 6.57
N TYR A 32 1.62 2.69 7.61
CA TYR A 32 1.36 4.05 8.08
C TYR A 32 1.94 5.13 7.15
N SER A 33 3.07 4.88 6.48
CA SER A 33 3.64 5.79 5.48
C SER A 33 2.73 5.90 4.25
N ILE A 34 2.24 4.75 3.76
CA ILE A 34 1.28 4.69 2.66
C ILE A 34 -0.04 5.36 3.06
N ALA A 35 -0.50 5.12 4.29
CA ALA A 35 -1.70 5.77 4.83
C ALA A 35 -1.58 7.29 4.82
N ASN A 36 -0.46 7.82 5.33
CA ASN A 36 -0.21 9.25 5.36
C ASN A 36 -0.16 9.86 3.95
N ALA A 37 0.45 9.17 2.99
CA ALA A 37 0.56 9.64 1.61
C ALA A 37 -0.76 9.57 0.80
N THR A 38 -1.69 8.70 1.19
CA THR A 38 -2.90 8.41 0.41
C THR A 38 -4.21 8.81 1.09
N GLY A 39 -4.17 9.17 2.37
CA GLY A 39 -5.36 9.43 3.18
C GLY A 39 -6.16 8.18 3.56
N VAL A 40 -5.71 6.98 3.15
CA VAL A 40 -6.35 5.72 3.50
C VAL A 40 -5.85 5.24 4.85
N SER A 41 -6.70 4.66 5.71
CA SER A 41 -6.23 4.15 7.00
C SER A 41 -5.21 3.01 6.84
N ALA A 42 -4.20 2.95 7.71
CA ALA A 42 -3.18 1.90 7.67
C ALA A 42 -3.79 0.49 7.80
N THR A 43 -4.91 0.35 8.50
CA THR A 43 -5.68 -0.89 8.58
C THR A 43 -6.26 -1.29 7.23
N GLN A 44 -6.82 -0.32 6.48
CA GLN A 44 -7.35 -0.60 5.15
C GLN A 44 -6.24 -0.92 4.15
N VAL A 45 -5.08 -0.25 4.21
CA VAL A 45 -3.90 -0.59 3.40
C VAL A 45 -3.51 -2.06 3.59
N ARG A 46 -3.44 -2.54 4.84
CA ARG A 46 -3.10 -3.95 5.13
C ARG A 46 -4.13 -4.92 4.59
N LYS A 47 -5.42 -4.60 4.71
CA LYS A 47 -6.52 -5.44 4.17
C LYS A 47 -6.42 -5.55 2.65
N ASP A 48 -6.26 -4.41 1.98
CA ASP A 48 -6.12 -4.36 0.53
C ASP A 48 -4.87 -5.14 0.08
N PHE A 49 -3.74 -4.94 0.74
CA PHE A 49 -2.49 -5.64 0.41
C PHE A 49 -2.63 -7.16 0.60
N ALA A 50 -3.30 -7.60 1.67
CA ALA A 50 -3.59 -9.02 1.88
C ALA A 50 -4.50 -9.59 0.78
N GLU A 51 -5.53 -8.85 0.38
CA GLU A 51 -6.45 -9.21 -0.72
C GLU A 51 -5.71 -9.30 -2.07
N PHE A 52 -4.69 -8.46 -2.29
CA PHE A 52 -3.83 -8.50 -3.48
C PHE A 52 -2.62 -9.45 -3.35
N GLY A 53 -2.48 -10.19 -2.25
CA GLY A 53 -1.35 -11.10 -2.01
C GLY A 53 0.01 -10.42 -1.77
N ILE A 54 0.03 -9.11 -1.50
CA ILE A 54 1.23 -8.34 -1.17
C ILE A 54 1.57 -8.59 0.31
N LYS A 55 2.63 -9.38 0.53
CA LYS A 55 3.08 -9.75 1.88
C LYS A 55 4.09 -8.72 2.40
N GLY A 56 4.01 -8.45 3.70
CA GLY A 56 4.98 -7.63 4.42
C GLY A 56 5.31 -8.26 5.77
N ASN A 57 6.39 -7.81 6.37
CA ASN A 57 6.83 -8.29 7.68
C ASN A 57 6.25 -7.42 8.81
N LYS A 58 5.74 -8.06 9.87
CA LYS A 58 5.30 -7.33 11.07
C LYS A 58 6.48 -6.54 11.62
N ARG A 59 6.35 -5.21 11.72
CA ARG A 59 7.44 -4.23 12.04
C ARG A 59 8.57 -4.14 11.01
N GLY A 60 8.62 -5.02 10.01
CA GLY A 60 9.61 -4.99 8.94
C GLY A 60 9.15 -4.27 7.66
N GLY A 61 7.86 -3.91 7.55
CA GLY A 61 7.32 -3.19 6.40
C GLY A 61 7.12 -4.07 5.16
N TYR A 62 6.91 -3.42 4.02
CA TYR A 62 6.82 -3.99 2.69
C TYR A 62 8.08 -3.63 1.89
N SER A 63 8.47 -4.51 0.98
CA SER A 63 9.61 -4.35 0.07
C SER A 63 9.13 -4.28 -1.37
#